data_AF-A0A7I8L4H0-F1
#
_entry.id   AF-A0A7I8L4H0-F1
#
_cell.length_a   1.000
_cell.length_b   1.000
_cell.length_c   1.000
_cell.angle_alpha   90.00
_cell.angle_beta   90.00
_cell.angle_gamma   90.00
#
_symmetry.space_group_name_H-M   'P 1'
#
loop_
_entity.id
_entity.type
_entity.pdbx_description
1 polymer ?
#
loop_
_entity_poly.entity_id
_entity_poly.type
_entity_poly.pdbx_seq_one_letter_code
_entity_poly.pdbx_strand_id
1 'polypeptide(L)'
;MAARSAAFLGSSPVAPSVTQVAGAMVPSSRLLSVQVQSVHHHFQAYFQALDGAATQDVSQILCPSWRNAVERPFLWFGDLHPSIFVNLLRSFLLRSHGQGGGSAAPGDISPPFADAWKDPSPRLTAEIREIECRLRRRVPQIVQLHRRVQASFTERAASEFKEHGEVSEEAAAAMTAELAGLFFQANRLRKSVLEDILEVLDVCQAAAFLEALCQLVLRLREEKLLLQFHSCRAPLPSSAW
;
A
#
# COMPACT_ATOMS: atom_id res chain seq x y z
N MET A 1 -11.90 24.93 -16.89
CA MET A 1 -12.46 23.68 -17.45
C MET A 1 -12.45 22.60 -16.38
N ALA A 2 -13.35 22.74 -15.40
CA ALA A 2 -13.52 21.82 -14.28
C ALA A 2 -14.91 21.19 -14.42
N ALA A 3 -15.00 20.05 -15.11
CA ALA A 3 -16.17 19.19 -15.15
C ALA A 3 -15.88 18.03 -16.12
N ARG A 4 -15.24 16.96 -15.64
CA ARG A 4 -15.24 15.58 -16.18
C ARG A 4 -14.11 14.78 -15.54
N SER A 5 -14.32 14.29 -14.32
CA SER A 5 -13.55 13.15 -13.77
C SER A 5 -14.24 12.56 -12.53
N ALA A 6 -15.56 12.39 -12.61
CA ALA A 6 -16.37 11.71 -11.59
C ALA A 6 -16.95 10.38 -12.10
N ALA A 7 -16.32 9.76 -13.10
CA ALA A 7 -16.87 8.59 -13.78
C ALA A 7 -15.81 7.51 -14.08
N PHE A 8 -15.02 7.12 -13.08
CA PHE A 8 -14.20 5.90 -13.19
C PHE A 8 -14.17 5.03 -11.91
N LEU A 9 -15.18 5.17 -11.06
CA LEU A 9 -15.53 4.15 -10.07
C LEU A 9 -17.03 3.94 -10.15
N GLY A 10 -17.43 3.18 -11.17
CA GLY A 10 -18.77 2.59 -11.20
C GLY A 10 -18.93 1.75 -9.95
N SER A 11 -19.93 2.11 -9.16
CA SER A 11 -20.37 1.47 -7.93
C SER A 11 -20.51 -0.04 -8.12
N SER A 12 -19.49 -0.79 -7.68
CA SER A 12 -19.73 -2.16 -7.27
C SER A 12 -20.31 -2.09 -5.86
N PRO A 13 -21.46 -2.74 -5.58
CA PRO A 13 -22.00 -2.76 -4.23
C PRO A 13 -20.99 -3.46 -3.34
N VAL A 14 -20.32 -2.70 -2.48
CA VAL A 14 -19.64 -3.25 -1.30
C VAL A 14 -20.74 -3.90 -0.48
N ALA A 15 -20.83 -5.22 -0.55
CA ALA A 15 -21.79 -5.98 0.23
C ALA A 15 -21.52 -5.69 1.72
N PRO A 16 -22.48 -5.11 2.46
CA PRO A 16 -22.35 -4.91 3.89
C PRO A 16 -22.81 -6.19 4.55
N SER A 17 -21.93 -7.17 4.76
CA SER A 17 -22.28 -8.38 5.53
C SER A 17 -21.06 -9.04 6.14
N VAL A 18 -20.38 -8.32 7.03
CA VAL A 18 -19.59 -8.97 8.10
C VAL A 18 -20.01 -8.36 9.43
N THR A 19 -21.30 -8.47 9.76
CA THR A 19 -21.70 -8.53 11.16
C THR A 19 -23.06 -9.21 11.24
N GLN A 20 -23.18 -10.10 12.22
CA GLN A 20 -24.41 -10.78 12.66
C GLN A 20 -24.69 -12.16 12.04
N VAL A 21 -23.91 -13.16 12.48
CA VAL A 21 -24.49 -14.43 12.93
C VAL A 21 -23.87 -14.78 14.28
N ALA A 22 -24.73 -14.85 15.29
CA ALA A 22 -24.42 -15.36 16.61
C ALA A 22 -24.13 -16.87 16.52
N GLY A 23 -23.06 -17.30 17.20
CA GLY A 23 -22.60 -18.69 17.24
C GLY A 23 -21.22 -18.82 16.61
N ALA A 24 -20.19 -18.99 17.44
CA ALA A 24 -18.80 -19.17 17.03
C ALA A 24 -18.64 -20.44 16.19
N MET A 25 -18.91 -20.33 14.89
CA MET A 25 -18.62 -21.36 13.91
C MET A 25 -17.36 -20.91 13.19
N VAL A 26 -16.22 -21.47 13.58
CA VAL A 26 -14.96 -21.30 12.83
C VAL A 26 -15.26 -21.64 11.38
N PRO A 27 -15.06 -20.72 10.41
CA PRO A 27 -15.34 -21.01 9.02
C PRO A 27 -14.53 -22.24 8.61
N SER A 28 -15.18 -23.19 7.92
CA SER A 28 -14.51 -24.38 7.40
C SER A 28 -13.23 -23.97 6.66
N SER A 29 -12.11 -24.64 6.90
CA SER A 29 -10.79 -24.30 6.33
C SER A 29 -10.83 -24.01 4.81
N ARG A 30 -11.68 -24.73 4.07
CA ARG A 30 -11.93 -24.48 2.64
C ARG A 30 -12.56 -23.11 2.35
N LEU A 31 -13.58 -22.72 3.10
CA LEU A 31 -14.24 -21.42 2.94
C LEU A 31 -13.26 -20.29 3.23
N LEU A 32 -12.45 -20.42 4.29
CA LEU A 32 -11.43 -19.43 4.63
C LEU A 32 -10.38 -19.29 3.51
N SER A 33 -9.91 -20.42 2.95
CA SER A 33 -8.99 -20.41 1.81
C SER A 33 -9.57 -19.72 0.59
N VAL A 34 -10.86 -19.92 0.28
CA VAL A 34 -11.54 -19.24 -0.84
C VAL A 34 -11.61 -17.73 -0.58
N GLN A 35 -11.89 -17.30 0.65
CA GLN A 35 -11.92 -15.87 1.00
C GLN A 35 -10.53 -15.22 0.90
N VAL A 36 -9.49 -15.89 1.39
CA VAL A 36 -8.09 -15.45 1.24
C VAL A 36 -7.73 -15.25 -0.23
N GLN A 37 -8.06 -16.23 -1.08
CA GLN A 37 -7.82 -16.14 -2.52
C GLN A 37 -8.62 -15.00 -3.18
N SER A 38 -9.89 -14.81 -2.81
CA SER A 38 -10.72 -13.73 -3.33
C SER A 38 -10.17 -12.35 -2.97
N VAL A 39 -9.76 -12.14 -1.71
CA VAL A 39 -9.17 -10.87 -1.28
C VAL A 39 -7.81 -10.63 -1.94
N HIS A 40 -6.96 -11.66 -2.06
CA HIS A 40 -5.71 -11.55 -2.82
C HIS A 40 -5.98 -11.15 -4.28
N HIS A 41 -6.96 -11.76 -4.93
CA HIS A 41 -7.35 -11.42 -6.29
C HIS A 41 -7.82 -9.96 -6.42
N HIS A 42 -8.55 -9.42 -5.44
CA HIS A 42 -8.90 -7.99 -5.44
C HIS A 42 -7.68 -7.08 -5.40
N PHE A 43 -6.65 -7.40 -4.61
CA PHE A 43 -5.40 -6.64 -4.62
C PHE A 43 -4.66 -6.76 -5.97
N GLN A 44 -4.64 -7.95 -6.57
CA GLN A 44 -4.05 -8.14 -7.91
C GLN A 44 -4.77 -7.30 -8.96
N ALA A 45 -6.10 -7.35 -8.99
CA ALA A 45 -6.93 -6.56 -9.90
C ALA A 45 -6.75 -5.05 -9.67
N TYR A 46 -6.64 -4.62 -8.41
CA TYR A 46 -6.32 -3.23 -8.07
C TYR A 46 -4.98 -2.79 -8.66
N PHE A 47 -3.91 -3.56 -8.47
CA PHE A 47 -2.61 -3.22 -9.03
C PHE A 47 -2.61 -3.26 -10.57
N GLN A 48 -3.35 -4.17 -11.20
CA GLN A 48 -3.53 -4.21 -12.65
C GLN A 48 -4.28 -2.97 -13.16
N ALA A 49 -5.30 -2.50 -12.44
CA ALA A 49 -6.01 -1.27 -12.79
C ALA A 49 -5.09 -0.05 -12.72
N LEU A 50 -4.19 0.01 -11.72
CA LEU A 50 -3.16 1.06 -11.67
C LEU A 50 -2.18 0.98 -12.84
N ASP A 51 -1.75 -0.21 -13.25
CA ASP A 51 -0.91 -0.39 -14.44
C ASP A 51 -1.63 0.09 -15.71
N GLY A 52 -2.92 -0.24 -15.85
CA GLY A 52 -3.75 0.23 -16.97
C GLY A 52 -3.88 1.75 -17.01
N ALA A 53 -4.11 2.39 -15.86
CA ALA A 53 -4.18 3.85 -15.77
C ALA A 53 -2.83 4.52 -16.06
N ALA A 54 -1.72 3.97 -15.54
CA ALA A 54 -0.38 4.48 -15.81
C ALA A 54 0.05 4.34 -17.27
N THR A 55 -0.48 3.35 -17.99
CA THR A 55 -0.26 3.19 -19.45
C THR A 55 -0.91 4.33 -20.25
N GLN A 56 -2.04 4.85 -19.77
CA GLN A 56 -2.72 5.99 -20.39
C GLN A 56 -2.03 7.30 -20.02
N ASP A 57 -1.83 7.55 -18.73
CA ASP A 57 -1.21 8.76 -18.21
C ASP A 57 -0.69 8.52 -16.78
N VAL A 58 0.62 8.29 -16.66
CA VAL A 58 1.27 8.07 -15.35
C VAL A 58 1.19 9.30 -14.43
N SER A 59 1.02 10.51 -14.98
CA SER A 59 0.96 11.73 -14.17
C SER A 59 -0.25 11.73 -13.23
N GLN A 60 -1.37 11.13 -13.66
CA GLN A 60 -2.57 10.97 -12.85
C GLN A 60 -2.30 10.07 -11.64
N ILE A 61 -1.41 9.09 -11.76
CA ILE A 61 -1.06 8.16 -10.69
C ILE A 61 0.00 8.72 -9.76
N LEU A 62 0.97 9.46 -10.29
CA LEU A 62 2.05 10.07 -9.49
C LEU A 62 1.60 11.33 -8.75
N CYS A 63 0.66 12.08 -9.33
CA CYS A 63 0.08 13.28 -8.75
C CYS A 63 -1.45 13.18 -8.62
N PRO A 64 -1.97 12.18 -7.88
CA PRO A 64 -3.39 11.89 -7.84
C PRO A 64 -4.14 12.97 -7.06
N SER A 65 -5.13 13.60 -7.71
CA SER A 65 -6.01 14.59 -7.09
C SER A 65 -6.95 13.98 -6.04
N TRP A 66 -7.15 12.66 -6.09
CA TRP A 66 -8.06 11.90 -5.22
C TRP A 66 -7.40 11.31 -3.95
N ARG A 67 -6.11 11.57 -3.70
CA ARG A 67 -5.43 11.11 -2.47
C ARG A 67 -5.47 12.16 -1.39
N ASN A 68 -5.78 11.74 -0.16
CA ASN A 68 -5.94 12.63 0.98
C ASN A 68 -4.61 12.88 1.72
N ALA A 69 -4.60 13.83 2.66
CA ALA A 69 -3.38 14.21 3.38
C ALA A 69 -2.83 13.12 4.33
N VAL A 70 -3.69 12.23 4.82
CA VAL A 70 -3.32 11.12 5.72
C VAL A 70 -2.62 10.00 4.95
N GLU A 71 -3.00 9.78 3.68
CA GLU A 71 -2.43 8.75 2.82
C GLU A 71 -1.06 9.13 2.26
N ARG A 72 -0.83 10.41 1.98
CA ARG A 72 0.37 10.91 1.28
C ARG A 72 1.70 10.47 1.90
N PRO A 73 1.91 10.48 3.23
CA PRO A 73 3.17 10.05 3.84
C PRO A 73 3.52 8.58 3.56
N PHE A 74 2.52 7.76 3.22
CA PHE A 74 2.68 6.32 2.96
C PHE A 74 2.90 6.01 1.47
N LEU A 75 2.74 7.00 0.60
CA LEU A 75 2.87 6.85 -0.85
C LEU A 75 4.33 6.83 -1.30
N TRP A 76 4.61 5.97 -2.28
CA TRP A 76 5.92 5.83 -2.92
C TRP A 76 5.71 5.39 -4.36
N PHE A 77 6.02 6.23 -5.37
CA PHE A 77 5.66 5.98 -6.77
C PHE A 77 4.16 5.67 -6.96
N GLY A 78 3.31 6.63 -6.58
CA GLY A 78 1.87 6.63 -6.87
C GLY A 78 0.97 5.80 -5.94
N ASP A 79 1.52 4.86 -5.18
CA ASP A 79 0.74 4.04 -4.23
C ASP A 79 1.59 3.60 -3.02
N LEU A 80 0.99 2.89 -2.06
CA LEU A 80 1.59 2.47 -0.77
C LEU A 80 3.00 1.90 -0.93
N HIS A 81 3.91 2.33 -0.07
CA HIS A 81 5.24 1.75 -0.02
C HIS A 81 5.17 0.26 0.39
N PRO A 82 5.81 -0.68 -0.34
CA PRO A 82 5.71 -2.12 -0.08
C PRO A 82 6.20 -2.56 1.31
N SER A 83 7.00 -1.74 2.01
CA SER A 83 7.36 -2.01 3.41
C SER A 83 6.16 -1.97 4.35
N ILE A 84 5.04 -1.35 3.96
CA ILE A 84 3.83 -1.32 4.77
C ILE A 84 3.30 -2.74 4.97
N PHE A 85 3.33 -3.57 3.93
CA PHE A 85 2.92 -4.98 4.01
C PHE A 85 3.80 -5.75 5.00
N VAL A 86 5.12 -5.54 4.90
CA VAL A 86 6.09 -6.25 5.73
C VAL A 86 6.08 -5.75 7.18
N ASN A 87 5.89 -4.43 7.40
CA ASN A 87 5.75 -3.85 8.73
C ASN A 87 4.45 -4.30 9.40
N LEU A 88 3.36 -4.38 8.64
CA LEU A 88 2.10 -4.95 9.11
C LEU A 88 2.30 -6.41 9.53
N LEU A 89 2.96 -7.21 8.69
CA LEU A 89 3.29 -8.60 9.00
C LEU A 89 4.12 -8.74 10.28
N ARG A 90 5.18 -7.92 10.44
CA ARG A 90 5.97 -7.87 11.67
C ARG A 90 5.15 -7.53 12.91
N SER A 91 4.11 -6.71 12.78
CA SER A 91 3.28 -6.35 13.93
C SER A 91 2.57 -7.56 14.55
N PHE A 92 2.28 -8.60 13.76
CA PHE A 92 1.74 -9.85 14.28
C PHE A 92 2.79 -10.65 15.08
N LEU A 93 4.03 -10.73 14.57
CA LEU A 93 5.14 -11.41 15.26
C LEU A 93 5.52 -10.70 16.58
N LEU A 94 5.49 -9.37 16.61
CA LEU A 94 5.80 -8.62 17.83
C LEU A 94 4.73 -8.80 18.91
N ARG A 95 3.46 -8.92 18.51
CA ARG A 95 2.35 -9.19 19.44
C ARG A 95 2.45 -10.58 20.07
N SER A 96 2.93 -11.59 19.32
CA SER A 96 3.07 -12.94 19.86
C SER A 96 4.19 -13.06 20.90
N HIS A 97 5.28 -12.31 20.75
CA HIS A 97 6.36 -12.29 21.74
C HIS A 97 6.05 -11.43 22.98
N GLY A 98 5.09 -10.50 22.90
CA GLY A 98 4.77 -9.54 23.97
C GLY A 98 3.76 -10.01 25.01
N GLN A 99 3.11 -11.17 24.82
CA GLN A 99 2.02 -11.61 25.70
C GLN A 99 2.48 -12.66 26.73
N GLY A 100 3.49 -12.28 27.53
CA GLY A 100 3.70 -12.86 28.84
C GLY A 100 2.90 -12.09 29.89
N GLY A 101 1.68 -12.54 30.22
CA GLY A 101 1.04 -12.23 31.52
C GLY A 101 0.15 -10.98 31.66
N GLY A 102 -0.34 -10.36 30.58
CA GLY A 102 -1.36 -9.31 30.68
C GLY A 102 -2.77 -9.88 30.60
N SER A 103 -3.49 -9.91 31.73
CA SER A 103 -4.92 -10.26 31.80
C SER A 103 -5.71 -9.51 30.72
N ALA A 104 -6.30 -10.25 29.77
CA ALA A 104 -7.24 -9.67 28.81
C ALA A 104 -8.33 -8.92 29.58
N ALA A 105 -8.58 -7.66 29.21
CA ALA A 105 -9.70 -6.93 29.78
C ALA A 105 -11.00 -7.69 29.43
N PRO A 106 -11.95 -7.84 30.37
CA PRO A 106 -13.21 -8.53 30.10
C PRO A 106 -13.98 -7.73 29.05
N GLY A 107 -13.99 -8.21 27.80
CA GLY A 107 -14.61 -7.53 26.65
C GLY A 107 -13.71 -7.42 25.42
N ASP A 108 -12.41 -7.70 25.54
CA ASP A 108 -11.54 -7.82 24.35
C ASP A 108 -11.91 -9.09 23.58
N ILE A 109 -12.67 -8.92 22.51
CA ILE A 109 -12.81 -9.94 21.48
C ILE A 109 -11.41 -10.09 20.90
N SER A 110 -10.69 -11.12 21.34
CA SER A 110 -9.42 -11.53 20.73
C SER A 110 -9.66 -11.56 19.22
N PRO A 111 -8.87 -10.82 18.41
CA PRO A 111 -9.12 -10.77 16.99
C PRO A 111 -9.16 -12.19 16.43
N PRO A 112 -10.05 -12.46 15.45
CA PRO A 112 -10.11 -13.78 14.85
C PRO A 112 -8.69 -14.20 14.43
N PHE A 113 -8.31 -15.43 14.78
CA PHE A 113 -6.98 -16.00 14.53
C PHE A 113 -5.81 -15.41 15.33
N ALA A 114 -6.04 -14.76 16.49
CA ALA A 114 -4.95 -14.36 17.39
C ALA A 114 -3.99 -15.52 17.75
N ASP A 115 -4.54 -16.73 17.85
CA ASP A 115 -3.76 -17.95 18.10
C ASP A 115 -2.87 -18.36 16.92
N ALA A 116 -3.18 -17.93 15.70
CA ALA A 116 -2.43 -18.30 14.49
C ALA A 116 -1.00 -17.72 14.47
N TRP A 117 -0.73 -16.74 15.33
CA TRP A 117 0.58 -16.08 15.42
C TRP A 117 1.35 -16.45 16.69
N LYS A 118 0.79 -17.29 17.57
CA LYS A 118 1.48 -17.79 18.76
C LYS A 118 2.64 -18.69 18.34
N ASP A 119 3.83 -18.46 18.92
CA ASP A 119 5.06 -19.22 18.68
C ASP A 119 5.38 -19.44 17.19
N PRO A 120 5.61 -18.34 16.42
CA PRO A 120 5.86 -18.44 14.98
C PRO A 120 7.09 -19.32 14.71
N SER A 121 6.97 -20.22 13.72
CA SER A 121 8.05 -21.16 13.43
C SER A 121 9.35 -20.42 13.04
N PRO A 122 10.53 -20.98 13.36
CA PRO A 122 11.81 -20.41 12.92
C PRO A 122 11.89 -20.27 11.41
N ARG A 123 11.27 -21.19 10.67
CA ARG A 123 11.17 -21.14 9.20
C ARG A 123 10.37 -19.92 8.73
N LEU A 124 9.16 -19.72 9.27
CA LEU A 124 8.34 -18.55 8.94
C LEU A 124 9.11 -17.24 9.21
N THR A 125 9.77 -17.16 10.36
CA THR A 125 10.58 -15.99 10.73
C THR A 125 11.75 -15.76 9.75
N ALA A 126 12.40 -16.83 9.29
CA ALA A 126 13.49 -16.74 8.32
C ALA A 126 13.01 -16.29 6.93
N GLU A 127 11.88 -16.82 6.45
CA GLU A 127 11.29 -16.42 5.16
C GLU A 127 10.88 -14.94 5.16
N ILE A 128 10.23 -14.47 6.24
CA ILE A 128 9.87 -13.06 6.40
C ILE A 128 11.11 -12.16 6.35
N ARG A 129 12.22 -12.56 6.98
CA ARG A 129 13.50 -11.83 6.89
C ARG A 129 14.06 -11.81 5.48
N GLU A 130 13.90 -12.86 4.69
CA GLU A 130 14.37 -12.86 3.30
C GLU A 130 13.52 -11.93 2.42
N ILE A 131 12.19 -11.88 2.62
CA ILE A 131 11.30 -10.92 1.96
C ILE A 131 11.76 -9.48 2.28
N GLU A 132 12.07 -9.19 3.55
CA GLU A 132 12.59 -7.90 3.99
C GLU A 132 13.95 -7.56 3.37
N CYS A 133 14.87 -8.51 3.33
CA CYS A 133 16.19 -8.34 2.72
C CYS A 133 16.05 -8.04 1.23
N ARG A 134 15.19 -8.78 0.52
CA ARG A 134 14.88 -8.55 -0.89
C ARG A 134 14.29 -7.15 -1.11
N LEU A 135 13.34 -6.74 -0.28
CA LEU A 135 12.75 -5.41 -0.32
C LEU A 135 13.81 -4.30 -0.10
N ARG A 136 14.68 -4.48 0.90
CA ARG A 136 15.77 -3.55 1.23
C ARG A 136 16.78 -3.40 0.08
N ARG A 137 16.94 -4.43 -0.76
CA ARG A 137 17.78 -4.36 -1.97
C ARG A 137 17.05 -3.67 -3.13
N ARG A 138 15.77 -3.99 -3.35
CA ARG A 138 14.99 -3.51 -4.52
C ARG A 138 14.57 -2.05 -4.43
N VAL A 139 14.11 -1.59 -3.27
CA VAL A 139 13.61 -0.21 -3.10
C VAL A 139 14.69 0.84 -3.45
N PRO A 140 15.93 0.74 -2.91
CA PRO A 140 16.99 1.69 -3.28
C PRO A 140 17.35 1.66 -4.77
N GLN A 141 17.27 0.51 -5.43
CA GLN A 141 17.55 0.41 -6.88
C GLN A 141 16.55 1.24 -7.69
N ILE A 142 15.25 1.14 -7.39
CA ILE A 142 14.20 1.92 -8.07
C ILE A 142 14.38 3.42 -7.76
N VAL A 143 14.70 3.78 -6.51
CA VAL A 143 14.97 5.18 -6.12
C VAL A 143 16.20 5.73 -6.85
N GLN A 144 17.27 4.95 -7.01
CA GLN A 144 18.46 5.36 -7.77
C GLN A 144 18.16 5.53 -9.27
N LEU A 145 17.35 4.66 -9.85
CA LEU A 145 16.88 4.81 -11.23
C LEU A 145 16.08 6.12 -11.39
N HIS A 146 15.14 6.39 -10.48
CA HIS A 146 14.37 7.63 -10.49
C HIS A 146 15.25 8.88 -10.40
N ARG A 147 16.26 8.89 -9.51
CA ARG A 147 17.20 10.02 -9.41
C ARG A 147 17.96 10.25 -10.73
N ARG A 148 18.35 9.17 -11.43
CA ARG A 148 19.02 9.28 -12.74
C ARG A 148 18.09 9.81 -13.82
N VAL A 149 16.84 9.33 -13.87
CA VAL A 149 15.81 9.84 -14.80
C VAL A 149 15.58 11.32 -14.57
N GLN A 150 15.41 11.75 -13.31
CA GLN A 150 15.23 13.16 -12.98
C GLN A 150 16.45 14.00 -13.36
N ALA A 151 17.67 13.56 -13.02
CA ALA A 151 18.89 14.30 -13.36
C ALA A 151 19.05 14.48 -14.88
N SER A 152 18.84 13.41 -15.66
CA SER A 152 18.90 13.46 -17.12
C SER A 152 17.84 14.37 -17.72
N PHE A 153 16.62 14.39 -17.16
CA PHE A 153 15.59 15.33 -17.58
C PHE A 153 15.96 16.78 -17.25
N THR A 154 16.41 17.06 -16.02
CA THR A 154 16.79 18.42 -15.61
C THR A 154 17.93 18.98 -16.46
N GLU A 155 18.93 18.16 -16.80
CA GLU A 155 20.05 18.57 -17.66
C GLU A 155 19.58 18.94 -19.07
N ARG A 156 18.73 18.10 -19.68
CA ARG A 156 18.15 18.37 -21.00
C ARG A 156 17.24 19.60 -20.98
N ALA A 157 16.31 19.67 -20.02
CA ALA A 157 15.38 20.78 -19.87
C ALA A 157 16.10 22.11 -19.65
N ALA A 158 17.18 22.14 -18.85
CA ALA A 158 17.98 23.34 -18.64
C ALA A 158 18.70 23.78 -19.93
N SER A 159 19.19 22.84 -20.72
CA SER A 159 19.84 23.12 -22.01
C SER A 159 18.84 23.66 -23.03
N GLU A 160 17.70 23.00 -23.20
CA GLU A 160 16.63 23.43 -24.10
C GLU A 160 16.08 24.81 -23.73
N PHE A 161 15.82 25.05 -22.44
CA PHE A 161 15.33 26.34 -21.96
C PHE A 161 16.34 27.47 -22.21
N LYS A 162 17.64 27.20 -22.10
CA LYS A 162 18.68 28.18 -22.40
C LYS A 162 18.74 28.53 -23.89
N GLU A 163 18.51 27.56 -24.77
CA GLU A 163 18.59 27.75 -26.23
C GLU A 163 17.29 28.30 -26.84
N HIS A 164 16.14 27.81 -26.39
CA HIS A 164 14.84 28.05 -27.02
C HIS A 164 13.86 28.83 -26.12
N GLY A 165 14.18 29.02 -24.83
CA GLY A 165 13.29 29.69 -23.87
C GLY A 165 12.14 28.83 -23.33
N GLU A 166 12.01 27.59 -23.80
CA GLU A 166 10.99 26.62 -23.37
C GLU A 166 11.55 25.19 -23.39
N VAL A 167 10.85 24.27 -22.71
CA VAL A 167 11.17 22.84 -22.70
C VAL A 167 10.31 22.14 -23.74
N SER A 168 10.90 21.30 -24.57
CA SER A 168 10.17 20.59 -25.63
C SER A 168 9.13 19.62 -25.08
N GLU A 169 7.99 19.53 -25.75
CA GLU A 169 6.98 18.49 -25.47
C GLU A 169 7.57 17.09 -25.57
N GLU A 170 8.54 16.86 -26.46
CA GLU A 170 9.21 15.58 -26.62
C GLU A 170 10.06 15.21 -25.40
N ALA A 171 10.76 16.19 -24.80
CA ALA A 171 11.52 15.98 -23.57
C ALA A 171 10.60 15.64 -22.38
N ALA A 172 9.46 16.33 -22.29
CA ALA A 172 8.43 16.06 -21.27
C ALA A 172 7.77 14.67 -21.47
N ALA A 173 7.47 14.29 -22.71
CA ALA A 173 6.92 12.98 -23.04
C ALA A 173 7.91 11.85 -22.72
N ALA A 174 9.19 12.02 -23.04
CA ALA A 174 10.24 11.06 -22.69
C ALA A 174 10.38 10.88 -21.17
N MET A 175 10.33 11.98 -20.39
CA MET A 175 10.33 11.90 -18.93
C MET A 175 9.10 11.11 -18.41
N THR A 176 7.93 11.39 -18.98
CA THR A 176 6.67 10.72 -18.62
C THR A 176 6.75 9.21 -18.88
N ALA A 177 7.32 8.80 -20.01
CA ALA A 177 7.53 7.39 -20.34
C ALA A 177 8.48 6.68 -19.35
N GLU A 178 9.60 7.32 -18.99
CA GLU A 178 10.55 6.79 -18.00
C GLU A 178 9.91 6.67 -16.60
N LEU A 179 9.11 7.67 -16.20
CA LEU A 179 8.34 7.64 -14.96
C LEU A 179 7.28 6.52 -14.95
N ALA A 180 6.64 6.24 -16.09
CA ALA A 180 5.76 5.09 -16.24
C ALA A 180 6.52 3.76 -16.04
N GLY A 181 7.70 3.63 -16.63
CA GLY A 181 8.60 2.49 -16.41
C GLY A 181 8.96 2.27 -14.94
N LEU A 182 9.24 3.34 -14.20
CA LEU A 182 9.50 3.28 -12.75
C LEU A 182 8.24 2.91 -11.95
N PHE A 183 7.09 3.45 -12.33
CA PHE A 183 5.81 3.10 -11.73
C PHE A 183 5.53 1.59 -11.87
N PHE A 184 5.67 1.03 -13.08
CA PHE A 184 5.47 -0.40 -13.31
C PHE A 184 6.41 -1.27 -12.48
N GLN A 185 7.68 -0.86 -12.33
CA GLN A 185 8.63 -1.57 -11.46
C GLN A 185 8.21 -1.52 -9.99
N ALA A 186 7.79 -0.35 -9.49
CA ALA A 186 7.28 -0.20 -8.13
C ALA A 186 6.02 -1.04 -7.90
N ASN A 187 5.10 -1.05 -8.86
CA ASN A 187 3.84 -1.78 -8.74
C ASN A 187 4.03 -3.30 -8.85
N ARG A 188 4.97 -3.74 -9.70
CA ARG A 188 5.43 -5.13 -9.73
C ARG A 188 6.04 -5.56 -8.39
N LEU A 189 6.83 -4.68 -7.75
CA LEU A 189 7.41 -4.97 -6.44
C LEU A 189 6.31 -5.13 -5.37
N ARG A 190 5.28 -4.28 -5.36
CA ARG A 190 4.13 -4.43 -4.44
C ARG A 190 3.43 -5.77 -4.63
N LYS A 191 3.12 -6.14 -5.87
CA LYS A 191 2.53 -7.44 -6.23
C LYS A 191 3.39 -8.60 -5.71
N SER A 192 4.68 -8.59 -6.03
CA SER A 192 5.58 -9.67 -5.62
C SER A 192 5.74 -9.80 -4.11
N VAL A 193 5.80 -8.68 -3.37
CA VAL A 193 5.94 -8.73 -1.90
C VAL A 193 4.67 -9.25 -1.26
N LEU A 194 3.49 -8.87 -1.75
CA LEU A 194 2.23 -9.40 -1.24
C LEU A 194 2.11 -10.90 -1.52
N GLU A 195 2.47 -11.33 -2.72
CA GLU A 195 2.50 -12.74 -3.12
C GLU A 195 3.49 -13.54 -2.27
N ASP A 196 4.75 -13.09 -2.15
CA ASP A 196 5.78 -13.71 -1.31
C ASP A 196 5.29 -13.87 0.15
N ILE A 197 4.57 -12.88 0.69
CA ILE A 197 3.99 -12.97 2.04
C ILE A 197 2.92 -14.06 2.09
N LEU A 198 1.97 -14.07 1.15
CA LEU A 198 0.86 -15.02 1.19
C LEU A 198 1.30 -16.47 0.94
N GLU A 199 2.40 -16.68 0.23
CA GLU A 199 2.99 -18.01 0.01
C GLU A 199 3.60 -18.62 1.28
N VAL A 200 4.08 -17.80 2.22
CA VAL A 200 4.74 -18.28 3.46
C VAL A 200 3.76 -18.45 4.62
N LEU A 201 2.58 -17.86 4.55
CA LEU A 201 1.57 -17.90 5.60
C LEU A 201 0.65 -19.12 5.46
N ASP A 202 0.22 -19.67 6.59
CA ASP A 202 -0.93 -20.58 6.57
C ASP A 202 -2.25 -19.81 6.32
N VAL A 203 -3.33 -20.54 6.06
CA VAL A 203 -4.62 -19.94 5.68
C VAL A 203 -5.19 -19.02 6.78
N CYS A 204 -4.98 -19.33 8.06
CA CYS A 204 -5.45 -18.50 9.17
C CYS A 204 -4.61 -17.23 9.31
N GLN A 205 -3.29 -17.36 9.20
CA GLN A 205 -2.37 -16.22 9.20
C GLN A 205 -2.62 -15.30 8.01
N ALA A 206 -2.80 -15.85 6.81
CA ALA A 206 -3.11 -15.11 5.59
C ALA A 206 -4.45 -14.36 5.72
N ALA A 207 -5.48 -14.99 6.28
CA ALA A 207 -6.76 -14.35 6.53
C ALA A 207 -6.62 -13.15 7.48
N ALA A 208 -5.96 -13.33 8.63
CA ALA A 208 -5.75 -12.25 9.59
C ALA A 208 -4.89 -11.11 9.01
N PHE A 209 -3.85 -11.45 8.25
CA PHE A 209 -2.99 -10.48 7.59
C PHE A 209 -3.77 -9.65 6.55
N LEU A 210 -4.53 -10.30 5.67
CA LEU A 210 -5.31 -9.63 4.63
C LEU A 210 -6.45 -8.79 5.22
N GLU A 211 -7.12 -9.27 6.27
CA GLU A 211 -8.11 -8.48 7.00
C GLU A 211 -7.47 -7.20 7.54
N ALA A 212 -6.34 -7.30 8.24
CA ALA A 212 -5.64 -6.15 8.79
C ALA A 212 -5.14 -5.19 7.69
N LEU A 213 -4.72 -5.73 6.54
CA LEU A 213 -4.32 -4.91 5.39
C LEU A 213 -5.50 -4.15 4.79
N CYS A 214 -6.65 -4.80 4.62
CA CYS A 214 -7.88 -4.16 4.19
C CYS A 214 -8.31 -3.07 5.18
N GLN A 215 -8.30 -3.37 6.48
CA GLN A 215 -8.61 -2.40 7.52
C GLN A 215 -7.67 -1.20 7.46
N LEU A 216 -6.35 -1.41 7.32
CA LEU A 216 -5.38 -0.33 7.17
C LEU A 216 -5.73 0.58 5.98
N VAL A 217 -5.96 0.00 4.80
CA VAL A 217 -6.27 0.76 3.58
C VAL A 217 -7.58 1.54 3.72
N LEU A 218 -8.62 0.94 4.32
CA LEU A 218 -9.90 1.60 4.56
C LEU A 218 -9.80 2.72 5.59
N ARG A 219 -9.05 2.51 6.68
CA ARG A 219 -8.86 3.51 7.75
C ARG A 219 -8.10 4.74 7.27
N LEU A 220 -7.16 4.59 6.35
CA LEU A 220 -6.49 5.73 5.70
C LEU A 220 -7.45 6.62 4.90
N ARG A 221 -8.65 6.13 4.58
CA ARG A 221 -9.72 6.86 3.86
C ARG A 221 -10.87 7.32 4.76
N GLU A 222 -10.80 7.08 6.07
CA GLU A 222 -11.87 7.40 6.99
C GLU A 222 -12.00 8.91 7.22
N GLU A 223 -13.19 9.47 6.98
CA GLU A 223 -13.44 10.92 7.11
C GLU A 223 -13.16 11.44 8.51
N LYS A 224 -13.50 10.68 9.55
CA LYS A 224 -13.22 11.04 10.94
C LYS A 224 -11.72 11.24 11.19
N LEU A 225 -10.88 10.36 10.64
CA LEU A 225 -9.43 10.47 10.75
C LEU A 225 -8.91 11.71 10.01
N LEU A 226 -9.50 12.02 8.84
CA LEU A 226 -9.18 13.23 8.09
C LEU A 226 -9.53 14.49 8.87
N LEU A 227 -10.70 14.56 9.49
CA LEU A 227 -11.12 15.68 10.33
C LEU A 227 -10.17 15.89 11.51
N GLN A 228 -9.79 14.81 12.19
CA GLN A 228 -8.81 14.86 13.29
C GLN A 228 -7.44 15.33 12.81
N PHE A 229 -6.97 14.85 11.66
CA PHE A 229 -5.70 15.28 11.09
C PHE A 229 -5.71 16.79 10.78
N HIS A 230 -6.82 17.30 10.24
CA HIS A 230 -6.98 18.73 9.97
C HIS A 230 -7.05 19.57 11.25
N SER A 231 -7.61 19.07 12.35
CA SER A 231 -7.62 19.78 13.63
C SER A 231 -6.26 19.77 14.34
N CYS A 232 -5.36 18.85 13.99
CA CYS A 232 -3.98 18.79 14.52
C CYS A 232 -3.03 19.83 13.90
N ARG A 233 -3.51 20.77 13.08
CA ARG A 233 -2.69 21.83 12.50
C ARG A 233 -2.21 22.77 13.61
N ALA A 234 -1.04 22.48 14.18
CA ALA A 234 -0.35 23.42 15.04
C ALA A 234 -0.14 24.73 14.26
N PRO A 235 -0.43 25.91 14.84
CA PRO A 235 0.04 27.15 14.25
C PRO A 235 1.58 27.07 14.18
N LEU A 236 2.14 27.22 12.99
CA LEU A 236 3.58 27.43 12.85
C LEU A 236 3.92 28.67 13.70
N PRO A 237 4.89 28.60 14.64
CA PRO A 237 5.27 29.78 15.39
C PRO A 237 5.72 30.86 14.40
N SER A 238 5.18 32.07 14.55
CA SER A 238 5.39 33.21 13.66
C SER A 238 6.82 33.75 13.64
N SER A 239 7.76 33.11 14.35
CA SER A 239 9.16 33.53 14.49
C SER A 239 10.15 32.61 13.75
N ALA A 240 9.70 31.86 12.75
CA ALA A 240 10.55 30.99 11.95
C ALA A 240 10.72 31.51 10.51
N TRP A 241 11.00 32.81 10.35
CA TRP A 241 11.59 33.43 9.16
C TRP A 241 12.41 34.64 9.58
#